data_AF-A0A970EJ32-F1
#
_entry.id   AF-A0A970EJ32-F1
#
_cell.length_a   1.000
_cell.length_b   1.000
_cell.length_c   1.000
_cell.angle_alpha   90.00
_cell.angle_beta   90.00
_cell.angle_gamma   90.00
#
_symmetry.space_group_name_H-M   'P 1'
#
loop_
_entity.id
_entity.type
_entity.pdbx_description
1 polymer ?
#
loop_
_entity_poly.entity_id
_entity_poly.type
_entity_poly.pdbx_seq_one_letter_code
_entity_poly.pdbx_strand_id
1 'polypeptide(L)'
;MVDLKVLTEAMGALGEEKVMSLLRDFLATNPTAGDAQQVVNACQQGMAIVGDLFEQGEYFVGDLIFAGELLTNAIEILKPVIGQESSEKIGKIVLGTVHG
;
A
#
# COMPACT_ATOMS: atom_id res chain seq x y z
N MET A 1 4.20 -5.07 -18.16
CA MET A 1 3.18 -4.17 -17.61
C MET A 1 2.76 -4.78 -16.29
N VAL A 2 2.98 -4.08 -15.18
CA VAL A 2 2.55 -4.58 -13.87
C VAL A 2 1.03 -4.53 -13.83
N ASP A 3 0.42 -5.66 -13.49
CA ASP A 3 -1.03 -5.75 -13.43
C ASP A 3 -1.49 -5.21 -12.07
N LEU A 4 -1.99 -3.98 -12.07
CA LEU A 4 -2.40 -3.27 -10.86
C LEU A 4 -3.47 -4.04 -10.09
N LYS A 5 -4.32 -4.83 -10.78
CA LYS A 5 -5.33 -5.68 -10.13
C LYS A 5 -4.69 -6.78 -9.31
N VAL A 6 -3.65 -7.43 -9.85
CA VAL A 6 -2.95 -8.51 -9.16
C VAL A 6 -2.22 -7.98 -7.92
N LEU A 7 -1.68 -6.76 -8.00
CA LEU A 7 -1.07 -6.10 -6.84
C LEU A 7 -2.12 -5.78 -5.76
N THR A 8 -3.28 -5.24 -6.14
CA THR A 8 -4.39 -4.96 -5.22
C THR A 8 -4.90 -6.23 -4.54
N GLU A 9 -5.10 -7.31 -5.29
CA GLU A 9 -5.50 -8.61 -4.73
C GLU A 9 -4.42 -9.19 -3.81
N ALA A 10 -3.15 -9.12 -4.20
CA ALA A 10 -2.04 -9.61 -3.38
C ALA A 10 -1.93 -8.83 -2.06
N MET A 11 -2.16 -7.52 -2.08
CA MET A 11 -2.20 -6.68 -0.89
C MET A 11 -3.40 -7.02 -0.01
N GLY A 12 -4.59 -7.17 -0.62
CA GLY A 12 -5.81 -7.57 0.09
C GLY A 12 -5.72 -8.95 0.73
N ALA A 13 -4.97 -9.87 0.12
CA ALA A 13 -4.72 -11.22 0.64
C ALA A 13 -3.49 -11.34 1.55
N LEU A 14 -2.85 -10.22 1.90
CA LEU A 14 -1.64 -10.17 2.75
C LEU A 14 -0.46 -11.00 2.20
N GLY A 15 -0.36 -11.11 0.87
CA GLY A 15 0.68 -11.86 0.18
C GLY A 15 1.98 -11.10 0.06
N GLU A 16 2.76 -10.98 1.15
CA GLU A 16 4.01 -10.22 1.19
C GLU A 16 4.97 -10.56 0.05
N GLU A 17 5.30 -11.85 -0.15
CA GLU A 17 6.23 -12.27 -1.20
C GLU A 17 5.80 -11.80 -2.60
N LYS A 18 4.50 -11.91 -2.91
CA LYS A 18 3.95 -11.49 -4.20
C LYS A 18 4.00 -9.98 -4.35
N VAL A 19 3.58 -9.23 -3.33
CA VAL A 19 3.63 -7.77 -3.32
C VAL A 19 5.07 -7.31 -3.56
N MET A 20 6.03 -7.84 -2.81
CA MET A 20 7.43 -7.47 -2.91
C MET A 20 8.05 -7.84 -4.26
N SER A 21 7.70 -9.00 -4.83
CA SER A 21 8.13 -9.40 -6.17
C SER A 21 7.62 -8.42 -7.23
N LEU A 22 6.31 -8.12 -7.21
CA LEU A 22 5.68 -7.23 -8.18
C LEU A 22 6.26 -5.81 -8.12
N LEU A 23 6.54 -5.31 -6.91
CA LEU A 23 7.17 -4.00 -6.73
C LEU A 23 8.62 -3.98 -7.22
N ARG A 24 9.39 -5.05 -7.02
CA ARG A 24 10.76 -5.14 -7.55
C ARG A 24 10.76 -5.22 -9.07
N ASP A 25 9.86 -6.01 -9.66
CA ASP A 25 9.70 -6.11 -11.11
C ASP A 25 9.27 -4.77 -11.69
N PHE A 26 8.36 -4.07 -11.01
CA PHE A 26 7.97 -2.71 -11.35
C PHE A 26 9.17 -1.76 -11.41
N LEU A 27 9.99 -1.73 -10.36
CA LEU A 27 11.21 -0.91 -10.29
C LEU A 27 12.21 -1.25 -11.41
N ALA A 28 12.36 -2.54 -11.75
CA ALA A 28 13.27 -2.99 -12.80
C ALA A 28 12.90 -2.45 -14.20
N THR A 29 11.62 -2.14 -14.43
CA THR A 29 11.15 -1.49 -15.66
C THR A 29 11.44 0.01 -15.75
N ASN A 30 12.14 0.59 -14.77
CA ASN A 30 12.46 2.01 -14.67
C ASN A 30 11.25 2.95 -14.90
N PRO A 31 10.21 2.83 -14.05
CA PRO A 31 8.90 3.47 -14.24
C PRO A 31 8.94 4.97 -13.99
N THR A 32 7.92 5.68 -14.49
CA THR A 32 7.76 7.12 -14.28
C THR A 32 7.04 7.42 -12.96
N ALA A 33 7.13 8.66 -12.46
CA ALA A 33 6.43 9.08 -11.23
C ALA A 33 4.89 8.85 -11.30
N GLY A 34 4.31 8.98 -12.50
CA GLY A 34 2.88 8.70 -12.74
C GLY A 34 2.54 7.22 -12.51
N ASP A 35 3.41 6.31 -12.95
CA ASP A 35 3.23 4.87 -12.73
C ASP A 35 3.35 4.52 -11.24
N ALA A 36 4.31 5.15 -10.54
CA ALA A 36 4.50 4.93 -9.11
C ALA A 36 3.26 5.36 -8.30
N GLN A 37 2.62 6.47 -8.68
CA GLN A 37 1.36 6.89 -8.06
C GLN A 37 0.22 5.89 -8.30
N GLN A 38 0.16 5.26 -9.48
CA GLN A 38 -0.83 4.21 -9.75
C GLN A 38 -0.60 2.97 -8.89
N VAL A 39 0.65 2.59 -8.66
CA VAL A 39 1.01 1.48 -7.77
C VAL A 39 0.63 1.79 -6.32
N VAL A 40 0.89 3.02 -5.84
CA VAL A 40 0.46 3.45 -4.50
C VAL A 40 -1.06 3.40 -4.36
N ASN A 41 -1.80 3.89 -5.36
CA ASN A 41 -3.26 3.82 -5.37
C ASN A 41 -3.76 2.37 -5.36
N ALA A 42 -3.11 1.46 -6.09
CA ALA A 42 -3.45 0.03 -6.09
C ALA A 42 -3.21 -0.62 -4.72
N CYS A 43 -2.12 -0.28 -4.04
CA CYS A 43 -1.86 -0.73 -2.66
C CYS A 43 -2.91 -0.19 -1.67
N GLN A 44 -3.34 1.07 -1.81
CA GLN A 44 -4.41 1.65 -0.99
C GLN A 44 -5.76 0.96 -1.22
N GLN A 45 -6.10 0.61 -2.47
CA GLN A 45 -7.28 -0.20 -2.77
C GLN A 45 -7.19 -1.60 -2.13
N GLY A 46 -6.00 -2.19 -2.10
CA GLY A 46 -5.77 -3.44 -1.38
C GLY A 46 -6.05 -3.31 0.12
N MET A 47 -5.65 -2.18 0.71
CA MET A 47 -5.92 -1.88 2.12
C MET A 47 -7.41 -1.73 2.43
N ALA A 48 -8.20 -1.19 1.48
CA ALA A 48 -9.65 -1.15 1.62
C ALA A 48 -10.26 -2.55 1.69
N ILE A 49 -9.76 -3.50 0.88
CA ILE A 49 -10.19 -4.91 0.93
C ILE A 49 -9.88 -5.54 2.29
N VAL A 50 -8.69 -5.30 2.85
CA VAL A 50 -8.33 -5.78 4.20
C VAL A 50 -9.31 -5.21 5.24
N GLY A 51 -9.69 -3.94 5.11
CA GLY A 51 -10.70 -3.30 5.96
C GLY A 51 -12.08 -3.96 5.84
N ASP A 52 -12.55 -4.20 4.62
CA ASP A 52 -13.83 -4.86 4.36
C ASP A 52 -13.86 -6.29 4.94
N LEU A 53 -12.75 -7.03 4.82
CA LEU A 53 -12.60 -8.38 5.39
C LEU A 53 -12.55 -8.34 6.93
N PHE A 54 -11.96 -7.30 7.51
CA PHE A 54 -11.98 -7.09 8.95
C PHE A 54 -13.40 -6.79 9.46
N GLU A 55 -14.16 -5.94 8.76
CA GLU A 55 -15.55 -5.66 9.09
C GLU A 55 -16.45 -6.90 8.98
N GLN A 56 -16.14 -7.80 8.06
CA GLN A 56 -16.82 -9.09 7.89
C GLN A 56 -16.40 -10.13 8.94
N GLY A 57 -15.37 -9.86 9.74
CA GLY A 57 -14.83 -10.79 10.74
C GLY A 57 -13.96 -11.90 10.17
N GLU A 58 -13.56 -11.81 8.91
CA GLU A 58 -12.63 -12.74 8.25
C GLU A 58 -11.18 -12.43 8.64
N TYR A 59 -10.86 -11.14 8.81
CA TYR A 59 -9.56 -10.65 9.29
C TYR A 59 -9.65 -10.06 10.69
N PHE A 60 -8.54 -10.10 11.42
CA PHE A 60 -8.42 -9.64 12.80
C PHE A 60 -7.46 -8.45 12.92
N VAL A 61 -7.31 -7.94 14.14
CA VAL A 61 -6.44 -6.79 14.43
C VAL A 61 -4.99 -7.06 14.02
N GLY A 62 -4.50 -8.29 14.18
CA GLY A 62 -3.16 -8.68 13.75
C GLY A 62 -2.96 -8.55 12.24
N ASP A 63 -3.98 -8.90 11.47
CA ASP A 63 -3.97 -8.82 10.00
C ASP A 63 -3.96 -7.36 9.54
N LEU A 64 -4.71 -6.47 10.21
CA LEU A 64 -4.68 -5.02 9.95
C LEU A 64 -3.30 -4.41 10.24
N ILE A 65 -2.69 -4.80 11.36
CA ILE A 65 -1.34 -4.32 11.73
C ILE A 65 -0.34 -4.78 10.65
N PHE A 66 -0.40 -6.05 10.27
CA PHE A 66 0.48 -6.61 9.24
C PHE A 66 0.28 -5.95 7.88
N ALA A 67 -0.96 -5.69 7.46
CA ALA A 67 -1.28 -4.97 6.24
C ALA A 67 -0.65 -3.57 6.24
N GLY A 68 -0.71 -2.87 7.37
CA GLY A 68 -0.08 -1.55 7.53
C GLY A 68 1.45 -1.58 7.42
N GLU A 69 2.09 -2.59 8.01
CA GLU A 69 3.54 -2.80 7.87
C GLU A 69 3.91 -3.14 6.42
N LEU A 70 3.16 -4.02 5.77
CA LEU A 70 3.36 -4.40 4.38
C LEU A 70 3.24 -3.19 3.43
N LEU A 71 2.23 -2.35 3.64
CA LEU A 71 2.05 -1.10 2.88
C LEU A 71 3.22 -0.14 3.11
N THR A 72 3.68 -0.01 4.34
CA THR A 72 4.82 0.85 4.68
C THR A 72 6.07 0.38 3.93
N ASN A 73 6.38 -0.91 3.99
CA ASN A 73 7.50 -1.51 3.26
C ASN A 73 7.38 -1.32 1.74
N ALA A 74 6.17 -1.49 1.18
CA ALA A 74 5.91 -1.25 -0.23
C ALA A 74 6.20 0.21 -0.64
N ILE A 75 5.76 1.18 0.16
CA ILE A 75 6.03 2.60 -0.07
C ILE A 75 7.54 2.89 0.04
N GLU A 76 8.25 2.29 0.99
CA GLU A 76 9.70 2.47 1.12
C GLU A 76 10.47 2.04 -0.13
N ILE A 77 10.06 0.94 -0.74
CA ILE A 77 10.62 0.43 -1.99
C ILE A 77 10.34 1.39 -3.16
N LEU A 78 9.17 2.02 -3.16
CA LEU A 78 8.76 2.94 -4.22
C LEU A 78 9.38 4.34 -4.06
N LYS A 79 9.74 4.79 -2.84
CA LYS A 79 10.39 6.10 -2.55
C LYS A 79 11.42 6.56 -3.59
N PRO A 80 12.41 5.75 -4.05
CA PRO A 80 13.39 6.19 -5.03
C PRO A 80 12.80 6.58 -6.40
N VAL A 81 11.64 6.05 -6.78
CA VAL A 81 10.96 6.35 -8.05
C VAL A 81 9.97 7.49 -7.93
N ILE A 82 9.25 7.58 -6.81
CA ILE A 82 8.30 8.69 -6.59
C ILE A 82 9.04 10.03 -6.46
N GLY A 83 10.34 9.99 -6.16
CA GLY A 83 11.17 11.18 -6.01
C GLY A 83 10.70 12.07 -4.85
N GLN A 84 11.47 13.10 -4.50
CA GLN A 84 11.03 14.16 -3.60
C GLN A 84 9.96 15.06 -4.24
N GLU A 85 9.09 14.55 -5.12
CA GLU A 85 7.86 15.26 -5.41
C GLU A 85 7.02 15.13 -4.16
N SER A 86 7.15 16.15 -3.33
CA SER A 86 6.38 16.40 -2.14
C SER A 86 4.94 16.01 -2.44
N SER A 87 4.52 14.81 -2.01
CA SER A 87 3.11 14.46 -1.84
C SER A 87 2.48 15.74 -1.32
N GLU A 88 1.61 16.37 -2.11
CA GLU A 88 1.01 17.63 -1.71
C GLU A 88 0.48 17.40 -0.30
N LYS A 89 1.04 18.10 0.68
CA LYS A 89 0.60 17.95 2.05
C LYS A 89 -0.79 18.56 2.08
N ILE A 90 -1.81 17.73 1.86
CA ILE A 90 -3.23 18.13 1.87
C ILE A 90 -3.54 18.80 3.22
N GLY A 91 -2.86 18.38 4.30
CA GLY A 91 -2.88 19.04 5.60
C GLY A 91 -2.08 18.27 6.65
N LYS A 92 -2.12 18.76 7.90
CA LYS A 92 -1.60 18.02 9.07
C LYS A 92 -2.78 17.41 9.82
N ILE A 93 -2.78 16.08 9.98
CA ILE A 93 -3.76 15.38 10.82
C ILE A 93 -3.19 15.29 12.23
N VAL A 94 -3.97 15.73 13.22
CA VAL A 94 -3.67 15.53 14.65
C VAL A 94 -4.59 14.41 15.14
N LEU A 95 -4.01 13.25 15.42
CA LEU A 95 -4.72 12.13 16.01
C LEU A 95 -4.60 12.24 17.54
N GLY A 96 -5.74 12.33 18.22
CA GLY A 96 -5.82 12.31 19.67
C GLY A 96 -6.88 11.30 20.09
N THR A 97 -6.51 10.35 20.92
CA THR A 97 -7.47 9.50 21.62
C THR A 97 -8.20 10.35 22.66
N VAL A 98 -9.53 10.29 22.70
CA VAL A 98 -10.30 10.98 23.74
C VAL A 98 -9.88 10.49 25.13
N HIS A 99 -9.73 11.40 26.08
CA HIS A 99 -9.48 11.05 27.47
C HIS A 99 -10.79 10.52 28.06
N GLY A 100 -10.75 9.28 28.55
CA GLY A 100 -11.82 8.63 29.33
C GLY A 100 -11.22 8.05 30.59
#